data_AF-A0A091EEH7-F1
#
_entry.id   AF-A0A091EEH7-F1
#
_cell.length_a   1.000
_cell.length_b   1.000
_cell.length_c   1.000
_cell.angle_alpha   90.00
_cell.angle_beta   90.00
_cell.angle_gamma   90.00
#
_symmetry.space_group_name_H-M   'P 1'
#
loop_
_entity.id
_entity.type
_entity.pdbx_description
1 polymer ?
#
loop_
_entity_poly.entity_id
_entity_poly.type
_entity_poly.pdbx_seq_one_letter_code
_entity_poly.pdbx_strand_id
1 'polypeptide(L)' 'DPIPVCTSLLGDTSDTTSAGLAQRLARKTNKQVFVSYNLQNTDSNFALLIENRIKEEMEAFPEKF' A
#
# COMPACT_ATOMS: atom_id res chain seq x y z
N ASP A 1 -11.51 3.19 15.57
CA ASP A 1 -10.59 2.20 14.99
C ASP A 1 -9.15 2.66 15.06
N PRO A 2 -8.21 1.78 15.48
CA PRO A 2 -6.80 2.10 15.52
C PRO A 2 -6.23 2.28 14.12
N ILE A 3 -5.35 3.27 13.95
CA ILE A 3 -4.63 3.48 12.69
C ILE A 3 -3.46 2.48 12.65
N PRO A 4 -3.31 1.67 11.59
CA PRO A 4 -2.18 0.74 11.47
C PRO A 4 -0.84 1.48 11.52
N VAL A 5 0.13 0.93 12.24
CA VAL A 5 1.51 1.43 12.25
C VAL A 5 2.27 0.81 11.09
N CYS A 6 3.15 1.59 10.47
CA CYS A 6 3.95 1.16 9.33
C CYS A 6 5.42 1.19 9.72
N THR A 7 6.24 0.35 9.11
CA THR A 7 7.69 0.37 9.28
C THR A 7 8.32 0.07 7.92
N SER A 8 9.26 0.91 7.50
CA SER A 8 10.07 0.60 6.33
C SER A 8 11.09 -0.46 6.72
N LEU A 9 11.04 -1.61 6.06
CA LEU A 9 11.94 -2.73 6.33
C LEU A 9 13.28 -2.58 5.60
N LEU A 10 13.25 -1.98 4.40
CA LEU A 10 14.38 -1.85 3.49
C LEU A 10 14.29 -0.51 2.76
N GLY A 11 15.43 0.12 2.50
CA GLY A 11 15.53 1.35 1.69
C GLY A 11 15.50 2.65 2.50
N ASP A 12 15.41 3.76 1.77
CA ASP A 12 15.35 5.10 2.34
C ASP A 12 13.99 5.33 3.00
N THR A 13 14.00 5.65 4.30
CA THR A 13 12.79 5.91 5.09
C THR A 13 12.09 7.23 4.73
N SER A 14 12.75 8.09 3.94
CA SER A 14 12.15 9.34 3.46
C SER A 14 11.11 9.14 2.36
N ASP A 15 11.21 8.04 1.59
CA ASP A 15 10.16 7.63 0.66
C ASP A 15 9.05 6.91 1.43
N THR A 16 7.90 7.58 1.49
CA THR A 16 6.73 7.10 2.24
C THR A 16 5.72 6.36 1.35
N THR A 17 6.03 6.13 0.07
CA THR A 17 5.11 5.50 -0.89
C THR A 17 4.71 4.08 -0.46
N SER A 18 5.70 3.22 -0.20
CA SER A 18 5.48 1.83 0.22
C SER A 18 4.82 1.74 1.60
N ALA A 19 5.28 2.56 2.55
CA ALA A 19 4.74 2.62 3.91
C ALA A 19 3.28 3.10 3.93
N GLY A 20 2.98 4.17 3.17
CA GLY A 20 1.63 4.73 3.07
C GLY A 20 0.66 3.76 2.39
N LEU A 21 1.09 3.08 1.33
CA LEU A 21 0.27 2.05 0.68
C LEU A 21 0.00 0.87 1.63
N ALA A 22 1.03 0.38 2.34
CA ALA A 22 0.88 -0.69 3.32
C ALA A 22 -0.13 -0.32 4.42
N GLN A 23 -0.08 0.91 4.94
CA GLN A 23 -1.02 1.39 5.95
C GLN A 23 -2.47 1.32 5.49
N ARG A 24 -2.73 1.85 4.29
CA ARG A 24 -4.09 1.97 3.75
C ARG A 24 -4.67 0.60 3.41
N LEU A 25 -3.86 -0.30 2.85
CA LEU A 25 -4.25 -1.67 2.57
C LEU A 25 -4.46 -2.48 3.87
N ALA A 26 -3.60 -2.32 4.88
CA ALA A 26 -3.78 -2.94 6.19
C ALA A 26 -5.08 -2.49 6.85
N ARG A 27 -5.42 -1.20 6.73
CA ARG A 27 -6.69 -0.67 7.22
C ARG A 27 -7.90 -1.23 6.46
N LYS A 28 -7.82 -1.37 5.13
CA LYS A 28 -8.93 -1.92 4.29
C LYS A 28 -9.17 -3.41 4.56
N THR A 29 -8.10 -4.18 4.71
CA THR A 29 -8.17 -5.65 4.86
C THR A 29 -8.31 -6.11 6.31
N ASN A 30 -8.00 -5.25 7.27
CA ASN A 30 -7.88 -5.58 8.69
C ASN A 30 -6.91 -6.77 8.94
N LYS A 31 -5.86 -6.86 8.11
CA LYS A 31 -4.80 -7.87 8.16
C LYS A 31 -3.43 -7.18 8.18
N GLN A 32 -2.38 -7.93 8.53
CA GLN A 32 -1.01 -7.49 8.32
C GLN A 32 -0.70 -7.48 6.82
N VAL A 33 -0.15 -6.38 6.31
CA VAL A 33 0.18 -6.21 4.88
C VAL A 33 1.65 -5.82 4.72
N PHE A 34 2.32 -6.51 3.81
CA PHE A 34 3.66 -6.16 3.35
C PHE A 34 3.58 -5.59 1.93
N VAL A 35 4.33 -4.52 1.66
CA VAL A 35 4.40 -3.90 0.33
C VAL A 35 5.85 -3.84 -0.11
N SER A 36 6.14 -4.45 -1.25
CA SER A 36 7.38 -4.23 -2.01
C SER A 36 7.04 -3.36 -3.21
N TYR A 37 7.51 -2.11 -3.20
CA TYR A 37 7.26 -1.15 -4.28
C TYR A 37 8.54 -0.98 -5.10
N ASN A 38 8.52 -1.46 -6.35
CA ASN A 38 9.71 -1.55 -7.21
C ASN A 38 9.63 -0.63 -8.43
N LEU A 39 8.72 0.35 -8.43
CA LEU A 39 8.59 1.32 -9.51
C LEU A 39 9.41 2.56 -9.17
N GLN A 40 10.22 3.02 -10.13
CA GLN A 40 11.10 4.18 -9.93
C GLN A 40 10.34 5.51 -9.91
N ASN A 41 9.09 5.52 -10.39
CA ASN A 41 8.25 6.71 -10.40
C ASN A 41 7.67 6.95 -9.00
N THR A 42 8.10 8.05 -8.39
CA THR A 42 7.67 8.53 -7.06
C THR A 42 6.63 9.64 -7.14
N ASP A 43 6.07 9.93 -8.32
CA ASP A 43 4.97 10.89 -8.46
C ASP A 43 3.74 10.41 -7.64
N SER A 44 3.24 11.28 -6.77
CA SER A 44 2.14 10.94 -5.87
C SER A 44 0.85 10.62 -6.62
N ASN A 45 0.60 11.20 -7.80
CA ASN A 45 -0.58 10.87 -8.60
C ASN A 45 -0.44 9.46 -9.20
N PHE A 46 0.77 9.11 -9.64
CA PHE A 46 1.06 7.75 -10.11
C PHE A 46 0.87 6.71 -8.99
N ALA A 47 1.34 7.00 -7.77
CA ALA A 47 1.08 6.13 -6.61
C ALA A 47 -0.42 5.95 -6.33
N LEU A 48 -1.22 7.01 -6.51
CA LEU A 48 -2.68 6.92 -6.36
C LEU A 48 -3.34 6.03 -7.42
N LEU A 49 -2.87 6.08 -8.68
CA LEU A 49 -3.36 5.20 -9.74
C LEU A 49 -3.09 3.73 -9.42
N ILE A 50 -1.90 3.43 -8.90
CA ILE A 50 -1.54 2.07 -8.47
C ILE A 50 -2.45 1.60 -7.34
N GLU A 51 -2.67 2.44 -6.32
CA GLU A 51 -3.56 2.11 -5.22
C GLU A 51 -5.00 1.86 -5.68
N ASN A 52 -5.52 2.69 -6.58
CA ASN A 52 -6.87 2.53 -7.13
C ASN A 52 -6.99 1.20 -7.89
N ARG A 53 -6.01 0.88 -8.73
CA ARG A 53 -6.00 -0.39 -9.47
C ARG A 53 -5.99 -1.60 -8.53
N ILE A 54 -5.24 -1.56 -7.43
CA ILE A 54 -5.23 -2.62 -6.42
C ILE A 54 -6.59 -2.73 -5.73
N LYS A 55 -7.23 -1.60 -5.39
CA LYS A 55 -8.55 -1.59 -4.77
C LYS A 55 -9.62 -2.20 -5.68
N GLU A 56 -9.59 -1.87 -6.97
CA GLU A 56 -10.47 -2.46 -7.98
C GLU A 56 -10.30 -3.98 -8.06
N GLU A 57 -9.06 -4.48 -8.01
CA GLU A 57 -8.78 -5.92 -8.03
C GLU A 57 -9.27 -6.63 -6.74
N MET A 58 -9.13 -5.97 -5.58
CA MET A 58 -9.66 -6.46 -4.31
C MET A 58 -11.20 -6.51 -4.29
N GLU A 59 -11.85 -5.60 -5.02
CA GLU A 59 -13.31 -5.57 -5.15
C GLU A 59 -13.81 -6.62 -6.15
N ALA A 60 -13.05 -6.86 -7.23
CA ALA A 60 -13.36 -7.88 -8.22
C ALA A 60 -13.11 -9.31 -7.70
N PHE A 61 -12.06 -9.52 -6.91
CA PHE A 61 -11.60 -10.83 -6.43
C PHE A 61 -11.27 -10.82 -4.93
N PRO A 62 -12.27 -10.59 -4.05
CA PRO A 62 -12.03 -10.46 -2.61
C PRO A 62 -11.41 -11.70 -1.97
N GLU A 63 -11.63 -12.90 -2.52
CA GLU A 63 -11.08 -14.16 -2.03
C GLU A 63 -9.56 -14.31 -2.23
N LYS A 64 -8.94 -13.41 -3.01
CA LYS A 64 -7.49 -13.38 -3.25
C LYS A 64 -6.73 -12.53 -2.23
N PHE A 65 -7.44 -11.79 -1.35
CA PHE A 65 -6.85 -10.78 -0.46
C PHE A 65 -7.26 -10.94 1.00
#